data_AF-A0A6H0IXM4-F1
#
_entry.id   AF-A0A6H0IXM4-F1
#
_cell.length_a   1.000
_cell.length_b   1.000
_cell.length_c   1.000
_cell.angle_alpha   90.00
_cell.angle_beta   90.00
_cell.angle_gamma   90.00
#
_symmetry.space_group_name_H-M   'P 1'
#
loop_
_entity.id
_entity.type
_entity.pdbx_description
1 polymer ?
#
loop_
_entity_poly.entity_id
_entity_poly.type
_entity_poly.pdbx_seq_one_letter_code
_entity_poly.pdbx_strand_id
1 'polypeptide(L)'
;MPQPGFDPHTLTGEFDRLFLTPARSCAALTSSYAEALTQYQLKTLSTYVDIAGKAHRAALGTRNPDDVQRSVQDLADIGQELRGQVKTDTETMIHLNRSFTDTLEKFAQGTYQGFASRTG
;
A
#
# COMPACT_ATOMS: atom_id res chain seq x y z
N MET A 1 8.61 -50.21 29.95
CA MET A 1 9.09 -49.02 29.21
C MET A 1 7.97 -48.61 28.26
N PRO A 2 7.35 -47.43 28.37
CA PRO A 2 6.36 -47.00 27.40
C PRO A 2 7.07 -46.55 26.11
N GLN A 3 6.63 -47.07 24.97
CA GLN A 3 7.05 -46.64 23.63
C GLN A 3 6.62 -45.18 23.42
N PRO A 4 7.45 -44.30 22.83
CA PRO A 4 7.01 -42.96 22.46
C PRO A 4 5.95 -43.10 21.37
N GLY A 5 4.68 -42.88 21.74
CA GLY A 5 3.55 -42.88 20.81
C GLY A 5 3.74 -41.75 19.81
N PHE A 6 3.85 -42.10 18.54
CA PHE A 6 3.83 -41.15 17.44
C PHE A 6 2.41 -40.60 17.32
N ASP A 7 2.19 -39.37 17.80
CA ASP A 7 0.89 -38.72 17.75
C ASP A 7 0.81 -37.85 16.48
N PRO A 8 0.04 -38.28 15.46
CA PRO A 8 0.01 -37.62 14.14
C PRO A 8 -0.59 -36.22 14.18
N HIS A 9 -1.41 -35.90 15.19
CA HIS A 9 -2.01 -34.57 15.35
C HIS A 9 -0.97 -33.52 15.76
N THR A 10 0.02 -33.89 16.57
CA THR A 10 1.10 -33.00 17.02
C THR A 10 2.06 -32.70 15.88
N LEU A 11 2.39 -33.70 15.06
CA LEU A 11 3.22 -33.53 13.86
C LEU A 11 2.58 -32.61 12.81
N THR A 12 1.26 -32.73 12.63
CA THR A 12 0.52 -31.87 11.70
C THR A 12 0.50 -30.42 12.16
N GLY A 13 0.28 -30.18 13.46
CA GLY A 13 0.31 -28.83 14.04
C GLY A 13 1.70 -28.18 14.03
N GLU A 14 2.76 -28.96 14.29
CA GLU A 14 4.14 -28.49 14.19
C GLU A 14 4.54 -28.18 12.74
N PHE A 15 4.11 -28.99 11.77
CA PHE A 15 4.36 -28.70 10.34
C PHE A 15 3.62 -27.44 9.87
N ASP A 16 2.37 -27.26 10.29
CA ASP A 16 1.56 -26.08 9.95
C ASP A 16 2.17 -24.80 10.54
N ARG A 17 2.76 -24.87 11.75
CA ARG A 17 3.49 -23.74 12.37
C ARG A 17 4.85 -23.47 11.71
N LEU A 18 5.59 -24.49 11.31
CA LEU A 18 6.96 -24.34 10.77
C LEU A 18 6.99 -23.89 9.31
N PHE A 19 6.02 -24.33 8.50
CA PHE A 19 6.09 -24.15 7.04
C PHE A 19 4.90 -23.39 6.48
N LEU A 20 3.68 -23.71 6.90
CA LEU A 20 2.46 -23.09 6.36
C LEU A 20 2.18 -21.70 6.95
N THR A 21 2.46 -21.49 8.25
CA THR A 21 2.25 -20.18 8.89
C THR A 21 3.19 -19.11 8.32
N PRO A 22 4.52 -19.32 8.22
CA PRO A 22 5.41 -18.35 7.58
C PRO A 22 5.08 -18.12 6.09
N ALA A 23 4.69 -19.18 5.36
CA ALA A 23 4.28 -19.06 3.96
C ALA A 23 2.99 -18.24 3.80
N ARG A 24 1.96 -18.49 4.62
CA ARG A 24 0.71 -17.70 4.61
C ARG A 24 0.96 -16.26 5.03
N SER A 25 1.81 -16.03 6.04
CA SER A 25 2.22 -14.69 6.43
C SER A 25 2.89 -13.97 5.26
N CYS A 26 3.90 -14.57 4.62
CA CYS A 26 4.60 -13.99 3.46
C CYS A 26 3.67 -13.70 2.26
N ALA A 27 2.74 -14.61 1.97
CA ALA A 27 1.71 -14.41 0.95
C ALA A 27 0.79 -13.23 1.28
N ALA A 28 0.41 -13.06 2.55
CA ALA A 28 -0.37 -11.91 3.01
C ALA A 28 0.45 -10.60 2.94
N LEU A 29 1.76 -10.62 3.21
CA LEU A 29 2.64 -9.44 3.09
C LEU A 29 2.66 -8.94 1.64
N THR A 30 2.89 -9.86 0.71
CA THR A 30 3.02 -9.53 -0.71
C THR A 30 1.70 -9.10 -1.31
N SER A 31 0.58 -9.75 -0.95
CA SER A 31 -0.75 -9.38 -1.43
C SER A 31 -1.21 -8.02 -0.95
N SER A 32 -1.11 -7.72 0.36
CA SER A 32 -1.60 -6.46 0.92
C SER A 32 -0.79 -5.25 0.46
N TYR A 33 0.54 -5.39 0.38
CA TYR A 33 1.41 -4.35 -0.16
C TYR A 33 1.19 -4.13 -1.66
N ALA A 34 1.07 -5.20 -2.45
CA ALA A 34 0.80 -5.11 -3.88
C ALA A 34 -0.57 -4.48 -4.18
N GLU A 35 -1.60 -4.81 -3.40
CA GLU A 35 -2.93 -4.21 -3.53
C GLU A 35 -2.88 -2.70 -3.24
N ALA A 36 -2.25 -2.30 -2.14
CA ALA A 36 -2.08 -0.89 -1.79
C ALA A 36 -1.31 -0.11 -2.87
N LEU A 37 -0.24 -0.68 -3.42
CA LEU A 37 0.52 -0.09 -4.52
C LEU A 37 -0.30 0.05 -5.80
N THR A 38 -1.05 -0.98 -6.16
CA THR A 38 -1.87 -0.99 -7.38
C THR A 38 -2.97 0.06 -7.28
N GLN A 39 -3.66 0.13 -6.15
CA GLN A 39 -4.67 1.17 -5.90
C GLN A 39 -4.07 2.57 -5.95
N TYR A 40 -2.88 2.77 -5.34
CA TYR A 40 -2.17 4.04 -5.41
C TYR A 40 -1.83 4.45 -6.85
N GLN A 41 -1.25 3.54 -7.64
CA GLN A 41 -0.89 3.82 -9.04
C GLN A 41 -2.10 4.17 -9.89
N LEU A 42 -3.20 3.43 -9.77
CA LEU A 42 -4.45 3.71 -10.50
C LEU A 42 -5.06 5.06 -10.11
N LYS A 43 -5.15 5.34 -8.80
CA LYS A 43 -5.71 6.59 -8.29
C LYS A 43 -4.88 7.79 -8.74
N THR A 44 -3.56 7.71 -8.56
CA THR A 44 -2.61 8.76 -8.92
C THR A 44 -2.70 9.06 -10.42
N LEU A 45 -2.66 8.04 -11.27
CA LEU A 45 -2.78 8.21 -12.72
C LEU A 45 -4.09 8.89 -13.10
N SER A 46 -5.22 8.43 -12.56
CA SER A 46 -6.53 9.04 -12.81
C SER A 46 -6.56 10.51 -12.42
N THR A 47 -6.01 10.85 -11.25
CA THR A 47 -5.99 12.23 -10.76
C THR A 47 -5.11 13.13 -11.63
N TYR A 48 -3.92 12.70 -12.04
CA TYR A 48 -3.08 13.51 -12.94
C TYR A 48 -3.70 13.68 -14.32
N VAL A 49 -4.40 12.66 -14.84
CA VAL A 49 -5.18 12.78 -16.09
C VAL A 49 -6.30 13.81 -15.96
N ASP A 50 -7.02 13.81 -14.84
CA ASP A 50 -8.08 14.79 -14.58
C ASP A 50 -7.53 16.22 -14.47
N ILE A 51 -6.41 16.41 -13.75
CA ILE A 51 -5.70 17.69 -13.65
C ILE A 51 -5.26 18.18 -15.04
N ALA A 52 -4.67 17.30 -15.84
CA ALA A 52 -4.26 17.64 -17.21
C ALA A 52 -5.47 18.02 -18.08
N GLY A 53 -6.59 17.31 -17.97
CA GLY A 53 -7.83 17.65 -18.66
C GLY A 53 -8.41 19.01 -18.23
N LYS A 54 -8.31 19.36 -16.94
CA LYS A 54 -8.70 20.69 -16.44
C LYS A 54 -7.78 21.79 -17.00
N ALA A 55 -6.47 21.58 -16.97
CA ALA A 55 -5.50 22.52 -17.53
C ALA A 55 -5.71 22.76 -19.03
N HIS A 56 -5.99 21.69 -19.79
CA HIS A 56 -6.31 21.81 -21.21
C HIS A 56 -7.58 22.64 -21.44
N ARG A 57 -8.66 22.39 -20.67
CA ARG A 57 -9.90 23.18 -20.75
C ARG A 57 -9.68 24.65 -20.38
N ALA A 58 -8.94 24.92 -19.32
CA ALA A 58 -8.61 26.29 -18.89
C ALA A 58 -7.84 27.05 -19.97
N ALA A 59 -6.90 26.38 -20.66
CA ALA A 59 -6.15 26.94 -21.78
C ALA A 59 -7.00 27.21 -23.02
N LEU A 60 -8.05 26.42 -23.28
CA LEU A 60 -9.01 26.72 -24.35
C LEU A 60 -9.92 27.92 -23.99
N GLY A 61 -10.18 28.13 -22.71
CA GLY A 61 -10.96 29.26 -22.18
C GLY A 61 -10.31 30.63 -22.41
N THR A 62 -8.98 30.72 -22.56
CA THR A 62 -8.30 32.02 -22.76
C THR A 62 -8.48 32.60 -24.16
N ARG A 63 -9.17 31.89 -25.07
CA ARG A 63 -9.33 32.29 -26.47
C ARG A 63 -10.28 33.48 -26.64
N ASN A 64 -11.13 33.75 -25.65
CA ASN A 64 -11.98 34.93 -25.60
C ASN A 64 -11.45 35.90 -24.53
N PRO A 65 -11.32 37.21 -24.84
CA PRO A 65 -10.79 38.19 -23.89
C PRO A 65 -11.66 38.36 -22.63
N ASP A 66 -12.98 38.13 -22.73
CA ASP A 66 -13.91 38.17 -21.60
C ASP A 66 -13.74 36.97 -20.63
N ASP A 67 -13.12 35.88 -21.09
CA ASP A 67 -12.95 34.63 -20.35
C ASP A 67 -11.56 34.53 -19.66
N VAL A 68 -10.64 35.46 -19.94
CA VAL A 68 -9.27 35.45 -19.43
C VAL A 68 -9.23 35.48 -17.90
N GLN A 69 -10.07 36.30 -17.26
CA GLN A 69 -10.12 36.37 -15.79
C GLN A 69 -10.56 35.03 -15.18
N ARG A 70 -11.48 34.34 -15.84
CA ARG A 70 -11.96 33.01 -15.42
C ARG A 70 -10.88 31.96 -15.61
N SER A 71 -10.18 31.95 -16.74
CA SER A 71 -9.04 31.05 -16.97
C SER A 71 -7.90 31.25 -15.97
N VAL A 72 -7.63 32.48 -15.52
CA VAL A 72 -6.63 32.74 -14.47
C VAL A 72 -7.05 32.12 -13.14
N GLN A 73 -8.33 32.22 -12.78
CA GLN A 73 -8.87 31.57 -11.58
C GLN A 73 -8.78 30.04 -11.71
N ASP A 74 -9.17 29.48 -12.85
CA ASP A 74 -9.10 28.03 -13.10
C ASP A 74 -7.65 27.52 -12.97
N LEU A 75 -6.67 28.27 -13.50
CA LEU A 75 -5.25 27.93 -13.37
C LEU A 75 -4.75 28.01 -11.92
N ALA A 76 -5.22 28.99 -11.15
CA ALA A 76 -4.90 29.09 -9.72
C ALA A 76 -5.44 27.89 -8.94
N ASP A 77 -6.68 27.48 -9.23
CA ASP A 77 -7.33 26.33 -8.59
C ASP A 77 -6.65 25.01 -8.98
N ILE A 78 -6.27 24.83 -10.26
CA ILE A 78 -5.47 23.70 -10.73
C ILE A 78 -4.12 23.64 -10.00
N GLY A 79 -3.47 24.78 -9.78
CA GLY A 79 -2.23 24.86 -9.01
C GLY A 79 -2.39 24.42 -7.56
N GLN A 80 -3.50 24.77 -6.91
CA GLN A 80 -3.82 24.31 -5.56
C GLN A 80 -4.11 22.81 -5.54
N GLU A 81 -4.86 22.31 -6.52
CA GLU A 81 -5.19 20.88 -6.65
C GLU A 81 -3.93 20.04 -6.85
N LEU A 82 -3.01 20.46 -7.72
CA LEU A 82 -1.73 19.81 -7.94
C LEU A 82 -0.89 19.78 -6.64
N ARG A 83 -0.83 20.89 -5.91
CA ARG A 83 -0.14 20.96 -4.62
C ARG A 83 -0.75 20.01 -3.59
N GLY A 84 -2.08 19.95 -3.53
CA GLY A 84 -2.82 19.01 -2.69
C GLY A 84 -2.51 17.54 -3.05
N GLN A 85 -2.41 17.24 -4.35
CA GLN A 85 -2.05 15.91 -4.81
C GLN A 85 -0.62 15.52 -4.41
N VAL A 86 0.37 16.41 -4.60
CA VAL A 86 1.75 16.15 -4.18
C VAL A 86 1.84 15.88 -2.66
N LYS A 87 1.08 16.62 -1.86
CA LYS A 87 1.00 16.37 -0.41
C LYS A 87 0.42 14.99 -0.12
N THR A 88 -0.68 14.63 -0.79
CA THR A 88 -1.34 13.33 -0.66
C THR A 88 -0.42 12.18 -1.07
N ASP A 89 0.33 12.35 -2.16
CA ASP A 89 1.31 11.38 -2.64
C ASP A 89 2.40 11.16 -1.59
N THR A 90 2.91 12.25 -1.00
CA THR A 90 3.91 12.20 0.08
C THR A 90 3.39 11.44 1.30
N GLU A 91 2.18 11.79 1.78
CA GLU A 91 1.55 11.11 2.92
C GLU A 91 1.31 9.62 2.64
N THR A 92 0.91 9.28 1.40
CA THR A 92 0.68 7.90 0.99
C THR A 92 1.98 7.10 0.94
N MET A 93 3.08 7.67 0.43
CA MET A 93 4.39 7.00 0.46
C MET A 93 4.89 6.76 1.88
N ILE A 94 4.70 7.73 2.79
CA ILE A 94 5.04 7.55 4.21
C ILE A 94 4.24 6.40 4.81
N HIS A 95 2.94 6.32 4.50
CA HIS A 95 2.08 5.23 4.95
C HIS A 95 2.50 3.87 4.38
N LEU A 96 2.78 3.78 3.07
CA LEU A 96 3.29 2.57 2.42
C LEU A 96 4.59 2.08 3.07
N ASN A 97 5.52 3.01 3.36
CA ASN A 97 6.78 2.67 4.02
C ASN A 97 6.56 2.14 5.44
N ARG A 98 5.73 2.82 6.24
CA ARG A 98 5.39 2.36 7.60
C ARG A 98 4.72 1.00 7.58
N SER A 99 3.73 0.81 6.70
CA SER A 99 3.04 -0.47 6.53
C SER A 99 4.01 -1.59 6.16
N PHE A 100 4.98 -1.33 5.29
CA PHE A 100 6.03 -2.28 4.94
C PHE A 100 6.95 -2.60 6.13
N THR A 101 7.36 -1.60 6.92
CA THR A 101 8.15 -1.83 8.15
C THR A 101 7.38 -2.65 9.18
N ASP A 102 6.14 -2.28 9.51
CA ASP A 102 5.28 -3.03 10.45
C ASP A 102 5.07 -4.48 10.00
N THR A 103 4.93 -4.67 8.68
CA THR A 103 4.81 -5.95 8.00
C THR A 103 6.07 -6.80 8.19
N LEU A 104 7.26 -6.22 8.02
CA LEU A 104 8.54 -6.90 8.29
C LEU A 104 8.70 -7.27 9.77
N GLU A 105 8.34 -6.37 10.69
CA GLU A 105 8.41 -6.64 12.13
C GLU A 105 7.51 -7.80 12.53
N LYS A 106 6.26 -7.83 12.04
CA LYS A 106 5.33 -8.94 12.29
C LYS A 106 5.84 -10.27 11.73
N PHE A 107 6.46 -10.25 10.54
CA PHE A 107 7.08 -11.44 9.97
C PHE A 107 8.23 -11.96 10.84
N ALA A 108 9.11 -11.07 11.29
CA ALA A 108 10.22 -11.41 12.17
C ALA A 108 9.73 -11.94 13.53
N GLN A 109 8.71 -11.30 14.12
CA GLN A 109 8.08 -11.75 15.37
C GLN A 109 7.39 -13.11 15.21
N GLY A 110 6.63 -13.34 14.14
CA GLY A 110 5.98 -14.63 13.88
C GLY A 110 6.99 -15.77 13.70
N THR A 111 8.10 -15.48 13.01
CA THR A 111 9.22 -16.42 12.86
C THR A 111 9.90 -16.70 14.19
N TYR A 112 10.16 -15.65 14.99
CA TYR A 112 10.80 -15.75 16.29
C TYR A 112 9.94 -16.49 17.32
N GLN A 113 8.64 -16.19 17.41
CA GLN A 113 7.71 -16.86 18.32
C GLN A 113 7.58 -18.36 17.98
N GLY A 114 7.54 -18.71 16.70
CA GLY A 114 7.56 -20.12 16.27
C GLY A 114 8.85 -20.86 16.65
N PHE A 115 9.98 -20.15 16.75
CA PHE A 115 11.25 -20.71 17.21
C PHE A 115 11.37 -20.75 18.74
N ALA A 116 10.92 -19.71 19.45
CA ALA A 116 11.06 -19.58 20.91
C ALA A 116 10.17 -20.56 21.68
N SER A 117 9.00 -20.94 21.16
CA SER A 117 8.16 -22.02 21.72
C SER A 117 8.80 -23.42 21.64
N ARG A 118 10.01 -23.52 21.08
CA ARG A 118 10.77 -24.76 20.87
C ARG A 118 11.96 -24.93 21.84
N THR A 119 12.38 -23.85 22.51
CA THR A 119 13.56 -23.83 23.41
C THR A 119 13.20 -23.68 24.89
N GLY A 120 11.91 -23.65 25.23
CA GLY A 120 11.38 -23.64 26.61
C GLY A 120 10.65 -24.92 26.95
#